data_AF-A0A920K1E5-F1
#
_entry.id   AF-A0A920K1E5-F1
#
_cell.length_a   1.000
_cell.length_b   1.000
_cell.length_c   1.000
_cell.angle_alpha   90.00
_cell.angle_beta   90.00
_cell.angle_gamma   90.00
#
_symmetry.space_group_name_H-M   'P 1'
#
loop_
_entity.id
_entity.type
_entity.pdbx_description
1 polymer ?
#
loop_
_entity_poly.entity_id
_entity_poly.type
_entity_poly.pdbx_seq_one_letter_code
_entity_poly.pdbx_strand_id
1 'polypeptide(L)'
;MANPLYDNLIGKHATNDACFLRQPGKPAVSFRQFSERTSQVANLLLKHGLKPGDRVAVQASKTIEMVILYGATIQAGGVFLSLNTDYKKMKSRTSSKMLLQKSLYVTRRNGKI
;
A
#
# COMPACT_ATOMS: atom_id res chain seq x y z
N MET A 1 -15.56 7.13 9.28
CA MET A 1 -14.66 8.27 8.97
C MET A 1 -14.57 8.38 7.47
N ALA A 2 -14.60 9.59 6.92
CA ALA A 2 -14.39 9.81 5.50
C ALA A 2 -12.94 9.44 5.13
N ASN A 3 -12.74 8.74 4.02
CA ASN A 3 -11.43 8.47 3.46
C ASN A 3 -11.34 9.15 2.09
N PRO A 4 -11.20 10.49 2.05
CA PRO A 4 -11.42 11.26 0.84
C PRO A 4 -10.47 10.87 -0.30
N LEU A 5 -9.27 10.37 0.00
CA LEU A 5 -8.38 9.86 -1.04
C LEU A 5 -8.88 8.53 -1.62
N TYR A 6 -9.28 7.57 -0.79
CA TYR A 6 -9.83 6.33 -1.29
C TYR A 6 -11.15 6.56 -2.02
N ASP A 7 -12.10 7.23 -1.36
CA ASP A 7 -13.47 7.41 -1.84
C ASP A 7 -13.50 8.09 -3.21
N ASN A 8 -12.69 9.15 -3.38
CA ASN A 8 -12.70 9.97 -4.59
C ASN A 8 -11.74 9.50 -5.69
N LEU A 9 -10.73 8.68 -5.41
CA LEU A 9 -9.74 8.27 -6.42
C LEU A 9 -9.83 6.78 -6.79
N ILE A 10 -10.30 5.94 -5.87
CA ILE A 10 -10.28 4.48 -6.04
C ILE A 10 -11.69 3.90 -5.90
N GLY A 11 -12.36 4.17 -4.77
CA GLY A 11 -13.67 3.62 -4.42
C GLY A 11 -14.73 3.90 -5.48
N LYS A 12 -14.81 5.13 -6.00
CA LYS A 12 -15.75 5.51 -7.07
C LYS A 12 -15.59 4.75 -8.39
N HIS A 13 -14.48 4.05 -8.59
CA HIS A 13 -14.19 3.28 -9.79
C HIS A 13 -14.29 1.76 -9.60
N ALA A 14 -14.90 1.29 -8.51
CA ALA A 14 -15.02 -0.13 -8.19
C ALA A 14 -15.73 -0.97 -9.27
N THR A 15 -16.56 -0.35 -10.11
CA THR A 15 -17.27 -1.02 -11.23
C THR A 15 -16.79 -0.55 -12.60
N ASN A 16 -15.68 0.19 -12.67
CA ASN A 16 -15.17 0.76 -13.91
C ASN A 16 -14.22 -0.21 -14.63
N ASP A 17 -14.63 -0.71 -15.79
CA ASP A 17 -13.83 -1.65 -16.58
C ASP A 17 -12.84 -0.96 -17.55
N ALA A 18 -12.77 0.38 -17.55
CA ALA A 18 -11.76 1.10 -18.32
C ALA A 18 -10.34 0.76 -17.85
N CYS A 19 -9.39 0.80 -18.80
CA CYS A 19 -7.98 0.58 -18.53
C CYS A 19 -7.42 1.63 -17.55
N PHE A 20 -6.80 1.17 -16.46
CA PHE A 20 -6.13 2.03 -15.48
C PHE A 20 -4.60 1.97 -15.60
N LEU A 21 -4.02 0.77 -15.69
CA LEU A 21 -2.57 0.57 -15.75
C LEU A 21 -2.17 -0.30 -16.94
N ARG A 22 -1.02 0.02 -17.55
CA ARG A 22 -0.38 -0.79 -18.59
C ARG A 22 1.06 -1.11 -18.20
N GLN A 23 1.48 -2.32 -18.52
CA GLN A 23 2.86 -2.78 -18.39
C GLN A 23 3.31 -3.35 -19.74
N PRO A 24 4.56 -3.09 -20.17
CA PRO A 24 5.10 -3.73 -21.36
C PRO A 24 5.00 -5.26 -21.28
N GLY A 25 4.51 -5.90 -22.34
CA GLY A 25 4.40 -7.36 -22.41
C GLY A 25 3.37 -8.00 -21.48
N LYS A 26 2.49 -7.22 -20.83
CA LYS A 26 1.44 -7.74 -19.94
C LYS A 26 0.06 -7.18 -20.31
N PRO A 27 -1.03 -7.90 -19.98
CA PRO A 27 -2.38 -7.38 -20.13
C PRO A 27 -2.59 -6.07 -19.36
N ALA A 28 -3.46 -5.20 -19.89
CA ALA A 28 -3.89 -4.02 -19.18
C ALA A 28 -4.68 -4.39 -17.91
N VAL A 29 -4.56 -3.56 -16.87
CA VAL A 29 -5.33 -3.70 -15.62
C VAL A 29 -6.42 -2.64 -15.61
N SER A 30 -7.68 -3.06 -15.42
CA SER A 30 -8.80 -2.13 -15.31
C SER A 30 -8.87 -1.45 -13.94
N PHE A 31 -9.63 -0.35 -13.83
CA PHE A 31 -9.90 0.27 -12.53
C PHE A 31 -10.56 -0.69 -11.55
N ARG A 32 -11.54 -1.48 -12.01
CA ARG A 32 -12.20 -2.52 -11.22
C ARG A 32 -11.19 -3.53 -10.68
N GLN A 33 -10.35 -4.10 -11.55
CA GLN A 33 -9.31 -5.06 -11.14
C GLN A 33 -8.32 -4.45 -10.15
N PHE A 34 -7.95 -3.19 -10.34
CA PHE A 34 -7.11 -2.46 -9.40
C PHE A 34 -7.78 -2.32 -8.03
N SER A 35 -9.03 -1.86 -7.98
CA SER A 35 -9.81 -1.69 -6.74
C SER A 35 -10.01 -2.99 -5.98
N GLU A 36 -10.30 -4.09 -6.69
CA GLU A 36 -10.42 -5.44 -6.12
C GLU A 36 -9.11 -5.89 -5.46
N ARG A 37 -7.97 -5.77 -6.16
CA ARG A 37 -6.64 -6.10 -5.62
C ARG A 37 -6.26 -5.21 -4.43
N THR A 38 -6.53 -3.91 -4.53
CA THR A 38 -6.32 -2.96 -3.44
C THR A 38 -7.12 -3.35 -2.19
N SER A 39 -8.38 -3.77 -2.35
CA SER A 39 -9.21 -4.24 -1.23
C SER A 39 -8.69 -5.53 -0.61
N GLN A 40 -8.21 -6.48 -1.42
CA GLN A 40 -7.58 -7.71 -0.93
C GLN A 40 -6.34 -7.40 -0.08
N VAL A 41 -5.45 -6.53 -0.56
CA VAL A 41 -4.24 -6.14 0.17
C VAL A 41 -4.57 -5.32 1.41
N ALA A 42 -5.58 -4.43 1.37
CA ALA A 42 -6.02 -3.66 2.54
C ALA A 42 -6.48 -4.59 3.66
N ASN A 43 -7.27 -5.61 3.32
CA ASN A 43 -7.70 -6.64 4.27
C ASN A 43 -6.53 -7.43 4.85
N LEU A 44 -5.50 -7.74 4.04
CA LEU A 44 -4.29 -8.39 4.55
C LEU A 44 -3.53 -7.49 5.54
N LEU A 45 -3.37 -6.20 5.23
CA LEU A 45 -2.72 -5.24 6.13
C LEU A 45 -3.45 -5.13 7.48
N LEU A 46 -4.78 -5.03 7.45
CA LEU A 46 -5.62 -5.01 8.66
C LEU A 46 -5.49 -6.31 9.46
N LYS A 47 -5.51 -7.49 8.80
CA LYS A 47 -5.27 -8.80 9.44
C LYS A 47 -3.89 -8.88 10.08
N HIS A 48 -2.89 -8.21 9.51
CA HIS A 48 -1.54 -8.10 10.08
C HIS A 48 -1.40 -7.00 11.14
N GLY A 49 -2.51 -6.39 11.56
CA GLY A 49 -2.57 -5.48 12.70
C GLY A 49 -2.28 -4.02 12.36
N LEU A 50 -2.32 -3.64 11.08
CA LEU A 50 -2.31 -2.24 10.67
C LEU A 50 -3.54 -1.54 11.27
N LYS A 51 -3.33 -0.40 11.92
CA LYS A 51 -4.41 0.47 12.41
C LYS A 51 -4.44 1.77 11.62
N PRO A 52 -5.59 2.45 11.51
CA PRO A 52 -5.65 3.78 10.93
C PRO A 52 -4.62 4.73 11.57
N GLY A 53 -3.88 5.45 10.74
CA GLY A 53 -2.78 6.33 11.15
C GLY A 53 -1.41 5.64 11.31
N ASP A 54 -1.33 4.31 11.26
CA ASP A 54 -0.06 3.59 11.17
C ASP A 54 0.60 3.86 9.81
N ARG A 55 1.93 3.83 9.79
CA ARG A 55 2.72 4.09 8.60
C ARG A 55 3.17 2.79 7.96
N VAL A 56 3.03 2.69 6.65
CA VAL A 56 3.51 1.59 5.82
C VAL A 56 4.65 2.12 4.96
N ALA A 57 5.89 1.85 5.38
CA ALA A 57 7.09 2.23 4.65
C ALA A 57 7.54 1.11 3.72
N VAL A 58 7.84 1.46 2.47
CA VAL A 58 8.14 0.49 1.40
C VAL A 58 9.40 0.92 0.67
N GLN A 59 10.36 0.01 0.57
CA GLN A 59 11.54 0.18 -0.29
C GLN A 59 11.50 -0.87 -1.41
N ALA A 60 10.85 -0.56 -2.54
CA ALA A 60 10.69 -1.52 -3.62
C ALA A 60 10.81 -0.83 -4.98
N SER A 61 11.12 -1.62 -6.00
CA SER A 61 11.13 -1.16 -7.39
C SER A 61 9.75 -0.66 -7.82
N LYS A 62 9.73 0.23 -8.83
CA LYS A 62 8.49 0.76 -9.40
C LYS A 62 7.71 -0.33 -10.14
N THR A 63 6.72 -0.94 -9.48
CA THR A 63 5.84 -1.96 -10.07
C THR A 63 4.36 -1.62 -9.86
N ILE A 64 3.46 -2.32 -10.55
CA ILE A 64 2.00 -2.17 -10.33
C ILE A 64 1.64 -2.58 -8.90
N GLU A 65 2.29 -3.60 -8.35
CA GLU A 65 2.07 -4.07 -6.98
C GLU A 65 2.36 -2.97 -5.96
N MET A 66 3.33 -2.09 -6.22
CA MET A 66 3.60 -0.90 -5.39
C MET A 66 2.41 0.08 -5.41
N VAL A 67 1.78 0.30 -6.57
CA VAL A 67 0.60 1.16 -6.70
C VAL A 67 -0.61 0.54 -6.01
N ILE A 68 -0.77 -0.80 -6.10
CA ILE A 68 -1.81 -1.53 -5.39
C ILE A 68 -1.63 -1.39 -3.88
N LEU A 69 -0.40 -1.54 -3.39
CA LEU A 69 -0.07 -1.39 -1.97
C LEU A 69 -0.29 0.03 -1.46
N TYR A 70 -0.03 1.04 -2.28
CA TYR A 70 -0.38 2.44 -2.00
C TYR A 70 -1.89 2.60 -1.79
N GLY A 71 -2.70 2.15 -2.76
CA GLY A 71 -4.15 2.19 -2.66
C GLY A 71 -4.69 1.43 -1.45
N ALA A 72 -4.12 0.25 -1.18
CA ALA A 72 -4.48 -0.60 -0.05
C ALA A 72 -4.17 0.06 1.31
N THR A 73 -3.03 0.73 1.41
CA THR A 73 -2.64 1.47 2.61
C THR A 73 -3.61 2.61 2.87
N ILE A 74 -3.97 3.37 1.83
CA ILE A 74 -4.97 4.43 1.94
C ILE A 74 -6.31 3.84 2.37
N GLN A 75 -6.80 2.79 1.71
CA GLN A 75 -8.08 2.16 2.03
C GLN A 75 -8.15 1.69 3.49
N ALA A 76 -7.07 1.12 4.01
CA ALA A 76 -6.95 0.70 5.41
C ALA A 76 -6.81 1.87 6.40
N GLY A 77 -6.76 3.12 5.93
CA GLY A 77 -6.58 4.33 6.75
C GLY A 77 -5.14 4.55 7.19
N GLY A 78 -4.17 3.83 6.61
CA GLY A 78 -2.75 3.99 6.90
C GLY A 78 -2.11 5.12 6.09
N VAL A 79 -0.85 5.40 6.42
CA VAL A 79 -0.01 6.40 5.74
C VAL A 79 1.08 5.67 4.95
N PHE A 80 1.04 5.79 3.63
CA PHE A 80 2.05 5.17 2.75
C PHE A 80 3.31 6.03 2.66
N LEU A 81 4.48 5.42 2.81
CA LEU A 81 5.79 6.07 2.73
C LEU A 81 6.70 5.31 1.76
N SER A 82 6.95 5.86 0.56
CA SER A 82 7.95 5.31 -0.34
C SER A 82 9.36 5.72 0.09
N LEU A 83 10.25 4.75 0.26
CA LEU A 83 11.66 4.96 0.50
C LEU A 83 12.43 4.82 -0.82
N ASN A 84 13.41 5.69 -1.03
CA ASN A 84 14.28 5.60 -2.19
C ASN A 84 15.03 4.24 -2.17
N THR A 85 15.00 3.51 -3.28
CA THR A 85 15.69 2.22 -3.44
C THR A 85 17.21 2.36 -3.43
N ASP A 86 17.74 3.54 -3.75
CA ASP A 86 19.19 3.81 -3.80
C ASP A 86 19.78 4.13 -2.43
N TYR A 87 18.93 4.31 -1.41
CA TYR A 87 19.40 4.43 -0.03
C TYR A 87 19.94 3.08 0.45
N LYS A 88 21.28 2.97 0.50
CA LYS A 88 21.98 1.85 1.16
C LYS A 88 21.43 1.68 2.57
N LYS A 89 21.27 0.43 3.01
CA LYS A 89 20.75 0.00 4.33
C LYS A 89 21.32 0.84 5.47
N MET A 90 20.69 1.96 5.78
CA MET A 90 20.89 2.62 7.07
C MET A 90 20.24 1.69 8.08
N LYS A 91 21.04 1.11 8.98
CA LYS A 91 20.54 0.27 10.08
C LYS A 91 19.61 1.12 10.96
N SER A 92 18.33 1.18 10.62
CA SER A 92 17.34 1.84 11.47
C SER A 92 17.11 0.95 12.69
N ARG A 93 17.60 1.37 13.85
CA ARG A 93 17.21 0.84 15.16
C ARG A 93 15.74 1.18 15.40
N THR A 94 14.82 0.40 14.86
CA THR A 94 13.39 0.57 15.14
C THR A 94 12.82 -0.74 15.67
N SER A 95 12.51 -0.73 16.97
CA SER A 95 11.81 -1.80 17.68
C SER A 95 10.38 -1.92 17.14
N SER A 96 10.20 -2.62 16.02
CA SER A 96 8.89 -2.86 15.44
C SER A 96 8.81 -4.28 14.92
N LYS A 97 7.78 -5.03 15.36
CA LYS A 97 7.52 -6.44 15.05
C LYS A 97 7.51 -6.60 13.53
N MET A 98 8.55 -7.27 13.07
CA MET A 98 9.06 -7.22 11.71
C MET A 98 8.43 -8.37 10.92
N LEU A 99 7.41 -8.08 10.11
CA LEU A 99 6.94 -9.03 9.09
C LEU A 99 7.95 -9.02 7.94
N LEU A 100 8.94 -9.92 8.04
CA LEU A 100 9.99 -10.14 7.06
C LEU A 100 9.40 -10.70 5.75
N GLN A 101 9.07 -9.81 4.82
CA GLN A 101 9.38 -10.01 3.41
C GLN A 101 10.08 -8.75 2.86
N LYS A 102 11.42 -8.82 2.98
CA LYS A 102 12.52 -8.02 2.43
C LYS A 102 12.48 -6.48 2.34
N SER A 103 11.37 -5.74 2.39
CA SER A 103 11.41 -4.24 2.40
C SER A 103 10.09 -3.54 2.77
N LEU A 104 9.19 -4.21 3.52
CA LEU A 104 7.95 -3.61 4.03
C LEU A 104 8.05 -3.41 5.54
N TYR A 105 7.82 -2.19 6.03
CA TYR A 105 7.88 -1.83 7.44
C TYR A 105 6.58 -1.17 7.87
N VAL A 106 5.96 -1.67 8.93
CA VAL A 106 4.80 -1.01 9.55
C VAL A 106 5.21 -0.44 10.89
N THR A 107 4.93 0.85 11.12
CA THR A 107 5.27 1.52 12.37
C THR A 107 4.12 2.39 12.87
N ARG A 108 3.88 2.34 14.18
CA ARG A 108 2.84 3.13 14.86
C ARG A 108 3.29 4.54 15.16
N ARG A 109 2.36 5.50 15.10
CA ARG A 109 2.60 6.93 15.37
C ARG A 109 3.30 7.20 16.72
N ASN A 110 3.08 6.36 17.74
CA ASN A 110 3.61 6.54 19.10
C ASN A 110 4.77 5.60 19.49
N GLY A 111 5.43 4.92 18.53
CA GLY A 111 6.65 4.14 18.80
C GLY A 111 6.49 2.87 19.66
N LYS A 112 5.29 2.55 20.16
CA LYS A 112 4.98 1.30 20.87
C LYS A 112 4.05 0.42 20.04
N ILE A 113 4.42 -0.86 19.90
CA ILE A 113 3.58 -1.93 19.34
C ILE A 113 2.86 -2.64 20.48
#